data_AF-A0A212U6G9-F1
#
_entry.id   AF-A0A212U6G9-F1
#
_cell.length_a   1.000
_cell.length_b   1.000
_cell.length_c   1.000
_cell.angle_alpha   90.00
_cell.angle_beta   90.00
_cell.angle_gamma   90.00
#
_symmetry.space_group_name_H-M   'P 1'
#
loop_
_entity.id
_entity.type
_entity.pdbx_description
1 polymer ?
#
loop_
_entity_poly.entity_id
_entity_poly.type
_entity_poly.pdbx_seq_one_letter_code
_entity_poly.pdbx_strand_id
1 'polypeptide(L)'
;MAASEPEPPLGLTSLTTFQVATTSQCGGRRQYSISGQDYNSHFTIQNTKPGEPITNIAMTFWLPTDAGTVWYPAGGSSSCWSRPTATGNTQVRNGLLYRAYTSSFSCSATATGTTFRIPSSQMFNWVSSCQSSYTAPSGIAYNYNQTANIRDETLVKDNGWNNTMEPW
;
A
#
# COMPACT_ATOMS: atom_id res chain seq x y z
N MET A 1 -8.71 -17.59 42.56
CA MET A 1 -8.86 -16.63 41.46
C MET A 1 -7.88 -17.06 40.37
N ALA A 2 -8.36 -17.60 39.25
CA ALA A 2 -7.48 -17.92 38.14
C ALA A 2 -6.98 -16.59 37.56
N ALA A 3 -5.66 -16.43 37.43
CA ALA A 3 -5.11 -15.33 36.67
C ALA A 3 -5.64 -15.46 35.22
N SER A 4 -6.29 -14.44 34.72
CA SER A 4 -6.70 -14.36 33.32
C SER A 4 -5.45 -14.51 32.45
N GLU A 5 -5.49 -15.45 31.51
CA GLU A 5 -4.43 -15.64 30.53
C GLU A 5 -4.17 -14.31 29.78
N PRO A 6 -2.90 -13.90 29.60
CA PRO A 6 -2.59 -12.66 28.90
C PRO A 6 -3.09 -12.71 27.46
N GLU A 7 -3.69 -11.63 27.00
CA GLU A 7 -4.20 -11.55 25.63
C GLU A 7 -3.05 -11.65 24.61
N PRO A 8 -3.25 -12.36 23.49
CA PRO A 8 -2.24 -12.43 22.45
C PRO A 8 -2.02 -11.04 21.83
N PRO A 9 -0.78 -10.70 21.45
CA PRO A 9 -0.47 -9.38 20.88
C PRO A 9 -1.14 -9.19 19.52
N LEU A 10 -1.53 -7.95 19.20
CA LEU A 10 -2.05 -7.59 17.89
C LEU A 10 -0.97 -7.77 16.80
N GLY A 11 -1.39 -8.19 15.61
CA GLY A 11 -0.48 -8.41 14.49
C GLY A 11 -1.01 -7.83 13.19
N LEU A 12 -0.26 -6.94 12.54
CA LEU A 12 -0.57 -6.41 11.22
C LEU A 12 0.24 -7.15 10.15
N THR A 13 -0.47 -7.79 9.21
CA THR A 13 0.12 -8.43 8.04
C THR A 13 -0.46 -7.84 6.76
N SER A 14 0.38 -7.76 5.73
CA SER A 14 -0.12 -7.37 4.42
C SER A 14 0.75 -7.75 3.25
N LEU A 15 0.09 -7.95 2.12
CA LEU A 15 0.70 -7.96 0.80
C LEU A 15 0.03 -6.90 -0.09
N THR A 16 0.82 -6.22 -0.91
CA THR A 16 0.35 -5.31 -1.98
C THR A 16 1.11 -5.61 -3.25
N THR A 17 0.38 -5.68 -4.36
CA THR A 17 1.00 -5.85 -5.67
C THR A 17 1.35 -4.49 -6.28
N PHE A 18 2.55 -4.42 -6.80
CA PHE A 18 3.03 -3.32 -7.61
C PHE A 18 3.40 -3.82 -9.00
N GLN A 19 3.03 -3.05 -10.02
CA GLN A 19 3.34 -3.35 -11.41
C GLN A 19 3.81 -2.10 -12.13
N VAL A 20 4.74 -2.29 -13.06
CA VAL A 20 5.23 -1.23 -13.95
C VAL A 20 4.93 -1.64 -15.37
N ALA A 21 4.17 -0.82 -16.09
CA ALA A 21 3.79 -1.09 -17.46
C ALA A 21 4.23 0.05 -18.37
N THR A 22 4.73 -0.32 -19.55
CA THR A 22 4.82 0.61 -20.68
C THR A 22 3.49 0.54 -21.41
N THR A 23 2.74 1.63 -21.49
CA THR A 23 1.42 1.64 -22.11
C THR A 23 1.46 2.45 -23.41
N SER A 24 0.74 2.00 -24.44
CA SER A 24 0.60 2.72 -25.71
C SER A 24 -0.04 4.10 -25.51
N GLN A 25 -0.91 4.24 -24.50
CA GLN A 25 -1.54 5.50 -24.07
C GLN A 25 -0.52 6.53 -23.59
N CYS A 26 0.65 6.10 -23.13
CA CYS A 26 1.74 6.98 -22.72
C CYS A 26 2.74 7.28 -23.86
N GLY A 27 2.40 6.98 -25.12
CA GLY A 27 3.30 7.23 -26.26
C GLY A 27 4.60 6.44 -26.15
N GLY A 28 4.55 5.22 -25.60
CA GLY A 28 5.72 4.39 -25.32
C GLY A 28 6.43 4.73 -24.01
N ARG A 29 5.93 5.69 -23.22
CA ARG A 29 6.43 5.98 -21.88
C ARG A 29 5.81 5.07 -20.82
N ARG A 30 6.37 5.09 -19.61
CA ARG A 30 5.95 4.22 -18.51
C ARG A 30 4.80 4.80 -17.71
N GLN A 31 4.05 3.90 -17.10
CA GLN A 31 3.02 4.17 -16.11
C GLN A 31 3.19 3.19 -14.94
N TYR A 32 3.03 3.68 -13.73
CA TYR A 32 3.06 2.86 -12.52
C TYR A 32 1.65 2.44 -12.13
N SER A 33 1.49 1.19 -11.70
CA SER A 33 0.24 0.67 -11.16
C SER A 33 0.47 0.14 -9.75
N ILE A 34 -0.40 0.52 -8.81
CA ILE A 34 -0.45 -0.01 -7.45
C ILE A 34 -1.83 -0.63 -7.23
N SER A 35 -1.87 -1.89 -6.84
CA SER A 35 -3.11 -2.63 -6.66
C SER A 35 -3.11 -3.40 -5.35
N GLY A 36 -4.17 -3.21 -4.57
CA GLY A 36 -4.52 -4.08 -3.45
C GLY A 36 -5.48 -5.21 -3.83
N GLN A 37 -5.82 -5.37 -5.12
CA GLN A 37 -6.91 -6.24 -5.58
C GLN A 37 -6.53 -7.68 -5.86
N ASP A 38 -5.24 -7.99 -5.95
CA ASP A 38 -4.81 -9.36 -6.23
C ASP A 38 -5.20 -10.32 -5.10
N TYR A 39 -5.47 -11.59 -5.43
CA TYR A 39 -5.89 -12.61 -4.46
C TYR A 39 -4.93 -12.76 -3.27
N ASN A 40 -3.64 -12.50 -3.52
CA ASN A 40 -2.61 -12.55 -2.50
C ASN A 40 -2.47 -11.22 -1.75
N SER A 41 -2.99 -10.11 -2.26
CA SER A 41 -3.01 -8.82 -1.58
C SER A 41 -4.04 -8.83 -0.45
N HIS A 42 -3.59 -8.49 0.76
CA HIS A 42 -4.44 -8.45 1.94
C HIS A 42 -3.93 -7.38 2.88
N PHE A 43 -4.83 -6.62 3.51
CA PHE A 43 -4.54 -5.87 4.72
C PHE A 43 -5.26 -6.60 5.83
N THR A 44 -4.50 -7.15 6.78
CA THR A 44 -5.04 -8.06 7.78
C THR A 44 -4.52 -7.71 9.16
N ILE A 45 -5.43 -7.61 10.13
CA ILE A 45 -5.10 -7.47 11.54
C ILE A 45 -5.54 -8.75 12.24
N GLN A 46 -4.62 -9.39 12.95
CA GLN A 46 -4.85 -10.58 13.75
C GLN A 46 -5.10 -10.22 15.22
N ASN A 47 -5.74 -11.14 15.94
CA ASN A 47 -6.06 -11.03 17.37
C ASN A 47 -7.00 -9.86 17.70
N THR A 48 -7.87 -9.51 16.76
CA THR A 48 -8.94 -8.52 16.97
C THR A 48 -10.08 -9.11 17.81
N LYS A 49 -10.98 -8.28 18.31
CA LYS A 49 -12.25 -8.69 18.93
C LYS A 49 -13.43 -8.11 18.16
N PRO A 50 -14.57 -8.81 18.11
CA PRO A 50 -15.79 -8.28 17.52
C PRO A 50 -16.16 -6.91 18.09
N GLY A 51 -16.46 -5.96 17.21
CA GLY A 51 -16.88 -4.59 17.58
C GLY A 51 -15.74 -3.58 17.68
N GLU A 52 -14.48 -3.99 17.57
CA GLU A 52 -13.35 -3.06 17.65
C GLU A 52 -13.26 -2.18 16.41
N PRO A 53 -13.27 -0.83 16.56
CA PRO A 53 -13.06 0.07 15.45
C PRO A 53 -11.59 0.06 15.04
N ILE A 54 -11.36 0.04 13.73
CA ILE A 54 -10.04 0.15 13.14
C ILE A 54 -10.00 1.46 12.39
N THR A 55 -9.04 2.31 12.74
CA THR A 55 -8.94 3.67 12.24
C THR A 55 -7.54 3.94 11.70
N ASN A 56 -7.32 5.10 11.09
CA ASN A 56 -6.01 5.53 10.57
C ASN A 56 -5.35 4.49 9.67
N ILE A 57 -6.17 3.75 8.93
CA ILE A 57 -5.73 2.81 7.91
C ILE A 57 -5.13 3.65 6.77
N ALA A 58 -3.83 3.50 6.55
CA ALA A 58 -3.15 4.17 5.46
C ALA A 58 -2.04 3.30 4.87
N MET A 59 -1.70 3.61 3.63
CA MET A 59 -0.64 2.95 2.87
C MET A 59 0.26 4.00 2.28
N THR A 60 1.56 3.86 2.52
CA THR A 60 2.60 4.73 1.97
C THR A 60 3.45 3.93 1.00
N PHE A 61 3.58 4.40 -0.22
CA PHE A 61 4.32 3.75 -1.31
C PHE A 61 5.55 4.57 -1.66
N TRP A 62 6.69 3.91 -1.81
CA TRP A 62 7.93 4.52 -2.29
C TRP A 62 8.20 4.08 -3.73
N LEU A 63 8.08 5.02 -4.67
CA LEU A 63 8.16 4.74 -6.10
C LEU A 63 9.10 5.70 -6.84
N PRO A 64 9.84 5.25 -7.88
CA PRO A 64 10.76 6.10 -8.62
C PRO A 64 10.01 6.85 -9.72
N THR A 65 9.12 7.73 -9.28
CA THR A 65 8.25 8.55 -10.13
C THR A 65 8.86 9.92 -10.37
N ASP A 66 8.42 10.63 -11.41
CA ASP A 66 8.81 12.02 -11.63
C ASP A 66 8.16 12.97 -10.60
N ALA A 67 8.78 14.13 -10.41
CA ALA A 67 8.18 15.21 -9.62
C ALA A 67 6.84 15.62 -10.24
N GLY A 68 5.84 15.84 -9.38
CA GLY A 68 4.49 16.22 -9.83
C GLY A 68 3.66 15.06 -10.41
N THR A 69 4.12 13.81 -10.30
CA THR A 69 3.30 12.64 -10.68
C THR A 69 1.94 12.66 -9.97
N VAL A 70 0.88 12.54 -10.77
CA VAL A 70 -0.51 12.46 -10.32
C VAL A 70 -1.00 11.02 -10.42
N TRP A 71 -1.93 10.62 -9.57
CA TRP A 71 -2.52 9.28 -9.58
C TRP A 71 -3.99 9.34 -10.01
N TYR A 72 -4.44 8.31 -10.73
CA TYR A 72 -5.80 8.19 -11.24
C TYR A 72 -6.38 6.84 -10.83
N PRO A 73 -7.68 6.77 -10.51
CA PRO A 73 -8.32 5.50 -10.23
C PRO A 73 -8.30 4.65 -11.51
N ALA A 74 -7.85 3.41 -11.38
CA ALA A 74 -8.03 2.39 -12.40
C ALA A 74 -9.32 1.61 -12.15
N GLY A 75 -9.70 0.77 -13.12
CA GLY A 75 -10.91 -0.06 -13.03
C GLY A 75 -10.97 -0.83 -11.71
N GLY A 76 -12.14 -0.77 -11.06
CA GLY A 76 -12.40 -1.46 -9.81
C GLY A 76 -11.89 -0.77 -8.54
N SER A 77 -11.17 0.36 -8.62
CA SER A 77 -10.67 1.02 -7.40
C SER A 77 -11.82 1.47 -6.49
N SER A 78 -11.76 1.08 -5.22
CA SER A 78 -12.73 1.51 -4.22
C SER A 78 -12.64 3.01 -3.94
N SER A 79 -13.81 3.64 -3.75
CA SER A 79 -13.92 5.01 -3.25
C SER A 79 -13.54 5.16 -1.77
N CYS A 80 -13.37 4.05 -1.05
CA CYS A 80 -12.92 4.06 0.33
C CYS A 80 -11.47 4.53 0.48
N TRP A 81 -10.66 4.46 -0.58
CA TRP A 81 -9.27 4.91 -0.57
C TRP A 81 -9.15 6.29 -1.19
N SER A 82 -8.41 7.17 -0.54
CA SER A 82 -8.04 8.46 -1.11
C SER A 82 -7.01 8.27 -2.22
N ARG A 83 -7.02 9.17 -3.21
CA ARG A 83 -5.99 9.21 -4.24
C ARG A 83 -4.61 9.37 -3.59
N PRO A 84 -3.59 8.57 -4.01
CA PRO A 84 -2.24 8.70 -3.50
C PRO A 84 -1.72 10.13 -3.68
N THR A 85 -1.27 10.73 -2.59
CA THR A 85 -0.77 12.10 -2.57
C THR A 85 0.68 12.12 -2.11
N ALA A 86 1.53 12.91 -2.77
CA ALA A 86 2.93 13.02 -2.43
C ALA A 86 3.09 13.55 -1.00
N THR A 87 3.95 12.89 -0.21
CA THR A 87 4.25 13.28 1.16
C THR A 87 5.31 14.38 1.25
N GLY A 88 6.03 14.64 0.16
CA GLY A 88 7.23 15.47 0.13
C GLY A 88 8.52 14.71 0.48
N ASN A 89 8.41 13.51 1.05
CA ASN A 89 9.57 12.69 1.38
C ASN A 89 10.17 12.03 0.14
N THR A 90 11.51 12.00 0.11
CA THR A 90 12.29 11.39 -0.97
C THR A 90 13.42 10.55 -0.42
N GLN A 91 13.81 9.52 -1.16
CA GLN A 91 14.95 8.66 -0.83
C GLN A 91 15.67 8.24 -2.11
N VAL A 92 17.00 8.18 -2.09
CA VAL A 92 17.77 7.61 -3.20
C VAL A 92 18.11 6.16 -2.89
N ARG A 93 17.83 5.25 -3.82
CA ARG A 93 18.18 3.82 -3.70
C ARG A 93 18.62 3.28 -5.06
N ASN A 94 19.79 2.64 -5.09
CA ASN A 94 20.39 2.10 -6.31
C ASN A 94 20.42 3.11 -7.48
N GLY A 95 20.73 4.37 -7.18
CA GLY A 95 20.81 5.45 -8.17
C GLY A 95 19.46 6.05 -8.62
N LEU A 96 18.33 5.55 -8.10
CA LEU A 96 17.00 6.08 -8.41
C LEU A 96 16.46 6.93 -7.26
N LEU A 97 15.83 8.05 -7.61
CA LEU A 97 15.11 8.91 -6.67
C LEU A 97 13.68 8.41 -6.49
N TYR A 98 13.38 7.91 -5.31
CA TYR A 98 12.06 7.49 -4.85
C TYR A 98 11.33 8.63 -4.18
N ARG A 99 10.03 8.70 -4.43
CA ARG A 99 9.09 9.63 -3.80
C ARG A 99 8.03 8.84 -3.04
N ALA A 100 7.70 9.29 -1.83
CA ALA A 100 6.67 8.68 -1.02
C ALA A 100 5.29 9.26 -1.30
N TYR A 101 4.30 8.39 -1.49
CA TYR A 101 2.90 8.73 -1.67
C TYR A 101 2.04 8.02 -0.64
N THR A 102 1.10 8.73 -0.01
CA THR A 102 0.17 8.13 0.95
C THR A 102 -1.25 8.11 0.41
N SER A 103 -1.93 6.98 0.60
CA SER A 103 -3.36 6.78 0.38
C SER A 103 -3.97 6.34 1.71
N SER A 104 -5.12 6.91 2.06
CA SER A 104 -5.80 6.70 3.35
C SER A 104 -7.18 6.09 3.12
N PHE A 105 -7.58 5.18 3.99
CA PHE A 105 -8.89 4.54 3.94
C PHE A 105 -9.89 5.29 4.82
N SER A 106 -11.05 5.65 4.28
CA SER A 106 -12.07 6.47 4.95
C SER A 106 -13.38 5.76 5.25
N CYS A 107 -13.59 4.55 4.73
CA CYS A 107 -14.77 3.76 5.06
C CYS A 107 -14.68 3.20 6.48
N SER A 108 -15.82 2.85 7.06
CA SER A 108 -15.86 2.21 8.37
C SER A 108 -15.19 0.84 8.33
N ALA A 109 -14.26 0.60 9.25
CA ALA A 109 -13.61 -0.68 9.45
C ALA A 109 -13.85 -1.12 10.90
N THR A 110 -14.57 -2.23 11.07
CA THR A 110 -14.86 -2.82 12.37
C THR A 110 -14.53 -4.30 12.32
N ALA A 111 -13.78 -4.78 13.30
CA ALA A 111 -13.50 -6.20 13.42
C ALA A 111 -14.79 -6.98 13.73
N THR A 112 -15.03 -8.07 13.01
CA THR A 112 -16.19 -8.97 13.21
C THR A 112 -15.82 -10.27 13.91
N GLY A 113 -14.52 -10.50 14.14
CA GLY A 113 -13.97 -11.73 14.70
C GLY A 113 -12.54 -11.52 15.18
N THR A 114 -11.77 -12.62 15.23
CA THR A 114 -10.35 -12.64 15.64
C THR A 114 -9.39 -12.15 14.56
N THR A 115 -9.88 -11.98 13.33
CA THR A 115 -9.12 -11.46 12.21
C THR A 115 -9.97 -10.43 11.48
N PHE A 116 -9.43 -9.23 11.33
CA PHE A 116 -9.97 -8.24 10.40
C PHE A 116 -9.23 -8.32 9.07
N ARG A 117 -9.98 -8.25 7.97
CA ARG A 117 -9.45 -8.10 6.62
C ARG A 117 -10.24 -7.01 5.91
N ILE A 118 -9.56 -6.05 5.27
CA ILE A 118 -10.26 -5.12 4.38
C ILE A 118 -10.94 -5.96 3.27
N PRO A 119 -12.25 -5.80 3.02
CA PRO A 119 -12.95 -6.49 1.95
C PRO A 119 -12.25 -6.28 0.59
N SER A 120 -12.19 -7.32 -0.25
CA SER A 120 -11.60 -7.20 -1.58
C SER A 120 -12.31 -6.16 -2.45
N SER A 121 -13.63 -6.00 -2.29
CA SER A 121 -14.42 -4.95 -2.93
C SER A 121 -14.06 -3.53 -2.50
N GLN A 122 -13.31 -3.39 -1.40
CA GLN A 122 -12.86 -2.12 -0.85
C GLN A 122 -11.37 -1.87 -1.11
N MET A 123 -10.73 -2.69 -1.94
CA MET A 123 -9.32 -2.51 -2.29
C MET A 123 -9.13 -1.43 -3.36
N PHE A 124 -7.96 -0.82 -3.37
CA PHE A 124 -7.60 0.22 -4.31
C PHE A 124 -6.93 -0.33 -5.56
N ASN A 125 -7.03 0.43 -6.64
CA ASN A 125 -6.27 0.25 -7.86
C ASN A 125 -5.95 1.63 -8.44
N TRP A 126 -4.68 2.03 -8.44
CA TRP A 126 -4.26 3.33 -8.93
C TRP A 126 -3.23 3.21 -10.05
N VAL A 127 -3.35 4.09 -11.04
CA VAL A 127 -2.35 4.26 -12.09
C VAL A 127 -1.80 5.68 -12.06
N SER A 128 -0.49 5.83 -12.25
CA SER A 128 0.15 7.13 -12.27
C SER A 128 -0.12 7.88 -13.58
N SER A 129 0.20 9.17 -13.63
CA SER A 129 0.44 9.88 -14.89
C SER A 129 1.60 9.23 -15.64
N CYS A 130 1.66 9.45 -16.96
CA CYS A 130 2.78 8.99 -17.76
C CYS A 130 4.08 9.64 -17.29
N GLN A 131 5.12 8.82 -17.13
CA GLN A 131 6.43 9.26 -16.69
C GLN A 131 7.21 9.81 -17.88
N SER A 132 7.97 10.89 -17.67
CA SER A 132 8.82 11.53 -18.68
C SER A 132 10.11 10.76 -18.94
N SER A 133 10.61 10.00 -17.95
CA SER A 133 11.80 9.16 -18.09
C SER A 133 11.47 7.81 -18.75
N TYR A 134 12.19 7.48 -19.83
CA TYR A 134 12.01 6.23 -20.58
C TYR A 134 12.75 5.04 -19.95
N THR A 135 13.84 5.31 -19.22
CA THR A 135 14.75 4.32 -18.64
C THR A 135 14.61 4.28 -17.12
N ALA A 136 13.65 3.52 -16.62
CA ALA A 136 13.83 2.91 -15.30
C ALA A 136 14.43 1.49 -15.50
N PRO A 137 15.28 0.99 -14.59
CA PRO A 137 15.87 -0.34 -14.72
C PRO A 137 14.80 -1.44 -14.87
N SER A 138 15.15 -2.54 -15.52
CA SER A 138 14.42 -3.81 -15.34
C SER A 138 14.55 -4.22 -13.87
N GLY A 139 13.43 -4.40 -13.18
CA GLY A 139 13.43 -4.62 -11.73
C GLY A 139 13.44 -3.30 -10.95
N ILE A 140 12.25 -2.79 -10.65
CA ILE A 140 12.10 -1.60 -9.80
C ILE A 140 11.93 -2.07 -8.38
N ALA A 141 12.89 -1.70 -7.53
CA ALA A 141 12.72 -1.83 -6.10
C ALA A 141 11.51 -0.95 -5.70
N TYR A 142 10.58 -1.44 -4.90
CA TYR A 142 9.53 -0.65 -4.29
C TYR A 142 9.43 -1.03 -2.82
N ASN A 143 8.98 -0.08 -2.01
CA ASN A 143 8.66 -0.31 -0.61
C ASN A 143 7.24 0.21 -0.36
N TYR A 144 6.53 -0.45 0.54
CA TYR A 144 5.30 0.11 1.07
C TYR A 144 5.16 -0.17 2.56
N ASN A 145 4.67 0.85 3.25
CA ASN A 145 4.40 0.84 4.68
C ASN A 145 2.91 0.99 4.90
N GLN A 146 2.43 0.41 5.99
CA GLN A 146 1.03 0.46 6.36
C GLN A 146 0.88 0.82 7.81
N THR A 147 -0.21 1.52 8.10
CA THR A 147 -0.59 1.90 9.45
C THR A 147 -2.03 1.51 9.71
N ALA A 148 -2.34 1.15 10.96
CA ALA A 148 -3.69 1.02 11.48
C ALA A 148 -3.68 1.35 12.98
N ASN A 149 -4.79 1.88 13.48
CA ASN A 149 -5.02 2.06 14.90
C ASN A 149 -6.14 1.13 15.38
N ILE A 150 -5.90 0.43 16.49
CA ILE A 150 -6.85 -0.47 17.15
C ILE A 150 -6.48 -0.54 18.65
N ARG A 151 -7.46 -0.49 19.56
CA ARG A 151 -7.22 -0.48 21.03
C ARG A 151 -6.18 0.56 21.50
N ASP A 152 -6.20 1.76 20.93
CA ASP A 152 -5.21 2.81 21.19
C ASP A 152 -3.75 2.44 20.81
N GLU A 153 -3.53 1.29 20.17
CA GLU A 153 -2.25 0.89 19.60
C GLU A 153 -2.16 1.32 18.13
N THR A 154 -1.00 1.84 17.73
CA THR A 154 -0.67 2.05 16.32
C THR A 154 0.16 0.88 15.82
N LEU A 155 -0.43 0.10 14.93
CA LEU A 155 0.23 -0.97 14.21
C LEU A 155 0.92 -0.39 12.97
N VAL A 156 2.20 -0.66 12.82
CA VAL A 156 2.97 -0.29 11.62
C VAL A 156 3.57 -1.54 11.01
N LYS A 157 3.34 -1.74 9.72
CA LYS A 157 3.99 -2.79 8.94
C LYS A 157 4.80 -2.18 7.82
N ASP A 158 6.11 -2.19 7.98
CA ASP A 158 7.05 -1.98 6.89
C ASP A 158 7.25 -3.33 6.18
N ASN A 159 6.97 -3.36 4.88
CA ASN A 159 7.12 -4.58 4.08
C ASN A 159 8.51 -4.73 3.49
N GLY A 160 9.43 -3.83 3.89
CA GLY A 160 10.75 -3.73 3.34
C GLY A 160 10.70 -3.32 1.89
N TRP A 161 11.87 -3.27 1.30
CA TRP A 161 11.99 -3.09 -0.14
C TRP A 161 11.98 -4.46 -0.80
N ASN A 162 11.22 -4.63 -1.88
CA ASN A 162 11.36 -5.84 -2.69
C ASN A 162 12.79 -5.91 -3.28
N ASN A 163 13.37 -7.11 -3.30
CA ASN A 163 14.74 -7.35 -3.77
C ASN A 163 14.79 -7.84 -5.23
N THR A 164 13.78 -7.55 -6.06
CA THR A 164 13.85 -7.91 -7.49
C THR A 164 14.66 -6.87 -8.25
N MET A 165 15.96 -6.81 -7.97
CA MET A 165 16.94 -6.55 -9.01
C MET A 165 17.40 -7.92 -9.47
N GLU A 166 16.98 -8.39 -10.64
CA GLU A 166 17.81 -9.36 -11.32
C GLU A 166 19.11 -8.64 -11.70
N PRO A 167 20.29 -9.18 -11.33
CA PRO A 167 21.54 -8.67 -11.85
C PRO A 167 21.59 -8.96 -13.36
N TRP A 168 21.97 -7.90 -14.09
CA TRP A 168 22.32 -7.78 -15.51
C TRP A 168 22.59 -9.06 -16.30
#